data_AF-A0A971SC60-F1
#
_entry.id   AF-A0A971SC60-F1
#
_cell.length_a   1.000
_cell.length_b   1.000
_cell.length_c   1.000
_cell.angle_alpha   90.00
_cell.angle_beta   90.00
_cell.angle_gamma   90.00
#
_symmetry.space_group_name_H-M   'P 1'
#
loop_
_entity.id
_entity.type
_entity.pdbx_description
1 polymer ?
#
loop_
_entity_poly.entity_id
_entity_poly.type
_entity_poly.pdbx_seq_one_letter_code
_entity_poly.pdbx_strand_id
1 'polypeptide(L)' 'KLGLTDGNLGAHLRVLEDAGYIEIIKGYKGKRPHTTCRITEKGSEAFQDYLKQLENVIQMARAENK' A
#
# COMPACT_ATOMS: atom_id res chain seq x y z
N LYS A 1 11.85 9.57 4.95
CA LYS A 1 11.28 8.41 5.70
C LYS A 1 9.83 8.73 6.04
N LEU A 2 8.86 7.87 5.73
CA LEU A 2 7.41 8.14 5.83
C LEU A 2 6.84 8.27 7.27
N GLY A 3 7.65 8.46 8.31
CA GLY A 3 7.16 8.67 9.69
C GLY A 3 6.18 7.61 10.22
N LEU A 4 6.23 6.39 9.68
CA LEU A 4 5.31 5.31 10.04
C LEU A 4 5.64 4.77 11.44
N THR A 5 4.66 4.87 12.34
CA THR A 5 4.63 4.18 13.64
C THR A 5 3.69 2.99 13.54
N ASP A 6 3.79 2.04 14.48
CA ASP A 6 2.95 0.84 14.50
C ASP A 6 1.44 1.17 14.46
N GLY A 7 1.03 2.24 15.15
CA GLY A 7 -0.35 2.71 15.15
C GLY A 7 -0.82 3.24 13.79
N ASN A 8 -0.01 4.08 13.13
CA ASN A 8 -0.35 4.61 11.81
C ASN A 8 -0.33 3.50 10.75
N LEU A 9 0.66 2.60 10.82
CA LEU A 9 0.75 1.46 9.91
C LEU A 9 -0.48 0.55 10.01
N GLY A 10 -0.94 0.24 11.23
CA GLY A 10 -2.15 -0.56 11.43
C GLY A 10 -3.40 0.07 10.80
N ALA A 11 -3.56 1.40 10.91
CA ALA A 11 -4.66 2.12 10.31
C ALA A 11 -4.62 2.06 8.77
N HIS A 12 -3.46 2.29 8.15
CA HIS A 12 -3.29 2.18 6.70
C HIS A 12 -3.58 0.77 6.20
N LEU A 13 -3.07 -0.25 6.88
CA LEU A 13 -3.31 -1.65 6.51
C LEU A 13 -4.80 -2.00 6.55
N ARG A 14 -5.55 -1.52 7.56
CA ARG A 14 -7.00 -1.73 7.63
C ARG A 14 -7.73 -1.09 6.45
N VAL A 15 -7.39 0.16 6.09
CA VAL A 15 -8.01 0.83 4.94
C VAL A 15 -7.77 0.05 3.65
N LEU A 16 -6.56 -0.47 3.46
CA LEU A 16 -6.21 -1.28 2.29
C LEU A 16 -6.94 -2.64 2.28
N GLU A 17 -7.12 -3.27 3.45
CA GLU A 17 -7.89 -4.51 3.60
C GLU A 17 -9.38 -4.28 3.33
N ASP A 18 -9.97 -3.24 3.91
CA ASP A 18 -11.38 -2.87 3.70
C ASP A 18 -11.67 -2.54 2.23
N ALA A 19 -10.70 -1.95 1.52
CA ALA A 19 -10.76 -1.72 0.07
C ALA A 19 -10.57 -3.00 -0.76
N GLY A 20 -10.17 -4.11 -0.14
CA GLY A 20 -9.89 -5.40 -0.78
C GLY A 20 -8.57 -5.43 -1.56
N TYR A 21 -7.64 -4.51 -1.28
CA TYR A 21 -6.33 -4.46 -1.94
C TYR A 21 -5.29 -5.36 -1.30
N ILE A 22 -5.44 -5.65 -0.01
CA ILE A 22 -4.59 -6.61 0.70
C ILE A 22 -5.45 -7.57 1.51
N GLU A 23 -4.90 -8.74 1.78
CA GLU A 23 -5.38 -9.69 2.78
C GLU A 23 -4.47 -9.59 4.02
N ILE A 24 -5.06 -9.51 5.22
CA ILE A 24 -4.32 -9.54 6.48
C ILE A 24 -4.57 -10.85 7.21
N ILE A 25 -3.49 -11.62 7.39
CA ILE A 25 -3.48 -12.87 8.13
C ILE A 25 -2.80 -12.64 9.47
N LYS A 26 -3.56 -12.76 10.56
CA LYS A 26 -3.03 -12.70 11.92
C LYS A 26 -2.67 -14.11 12.38
N GLY A 27 -1.46 -14.27 12.89
CA GLY A 27 -0.99 -15.53 13.43
C GLY A 27 0.11 -15.31 14.46
N TYR A 28 0.90 -16.37 14.65
CA TYR A 28 2.03 -16.35 15.56
C TYR A 28 3.25 -16.94 14.85
N LYS A 29 4.41 -16.31 15.06
CA LYS A 29 5.70 -16.89 14.70
C LYS A 29 6.40 -17.29 16.00
N GLY A 30 6.24 -18.57 16.37
CA GLY A 30 6.60 -19.05 17.70
C GLY A 30 5.67 -18.47 18.77
N LYS A 31 6.24 -17.81 19.79
CA LYS A 31 5.46 -17.18 20.89
C LYS A 31 5.08 -15.72 20.63
N ARG A 32 5.40 -15.15 19.47
CA ARG A 32 5.16 -13.73 19.15
C ARG A 32 4.03 -13.57 18.14
N PRO A 33 3.07 -12.65 18.37
CA PRO A 33 2.06 -12.31 17.38
C PRO A 33 2.75 -11.83 16.11
N HIS A 34 2.27 -12.28 14.96
CA HIS A 34 2.80 -11.92 13.66
C HIS A 34 1.66 -11.72 12.68
N THR A 35 1.66 -10.56 12.02
CA THR A 35 0.69 -10.23 10.99
C THR A 35 1.37 -10.31 9.64
N THR A 36 0.84 -11.16 8.76
CA THR A 36 1.28 -11.27 7.37
C THR A 36 0.27 -10.52 6.50
N CYS A 37 0.78 -9.64 5.64
CA CYS A 37 -0.03 -8.93 4.66
C CYS A 37 0.32 -9.44 3.26
N ARG A 38 -0.68 -9.69 2.43
CA ARG A 38 -0.51 -10.14 1.04
C ARG A 38 -1.31 -9.23 0.12
N ILE A 39 -0.73 -8.81 -1.00
CA ILE A 39 -1.47 -8.06 -2.02
C ILE A 39 -2.45 -8.98 -2.75
N THR A 40 -3.67 -8.51 -2.99
CA THR A 40 -4.66 -9.21 -3.80
C THR A 40 -4.46 -8.90 -5.28
N GLU A 41 -5.14 -9.63 -6.16
CA GLU A 41 -5.16 -9.29 -7.60
C GLU A 41 -5.71 -7.87 -7.84
N LYS A 42 -6.84 -7.55 -7.22
CA LYS A 42 -7.42 -6.19 -7.22
C LYS A 42 -6.44 -5.12 -6.73
N GLY A 43 -5.72 -5.40 -5.65
CA GLY A 43 -4.72 -4.47 -5.11
C GLY A 43 -3.53 -4.28 -6.03
N SER A 44 -3.09 -5.35 -6.70
CA SER A 44 -2.03 -5.30 -7.70
C SER A 44 -2.41 -4.41 -8.88
N GLU A 45 -3.61 -4.61 -9.44
CA GLU A 45 -4.14 -3.78 -10.53
C GLU A 45 -4.25 -2.31 -10.12
N ALA A 46 -4.88 -2.03 -8.97
CA ALA A 46 -5.02 -0.67 -8.45
C ALA A 46 -3.66 0.01 -8.22
N PHE A 47 -2.66 -0.74 -7.75
CA PHE A 47 -1.31 -0.22 -7.58
C PHE A 47 -0.63 0.11 -8.90
N GLN A 48 -0.79 -0.73 -9.93
CA GLN A 48 -0.26 -0.43 -11.26
C GLN A 48 -0.88 0.82 -11.86
N ASP A 49 -2.20 1.00 -11.71
CA ASP A 49 -2.88 2.19 -12.20
C ASP A 49 -2.45 3.46 -11.46
N TYR A 50 -2.23 3.36 -10.15
CA TYR A 50 -1.65 4.45 -9.37
C TYR A 50 -0.24 4.82 -9.84
N LEU A 51 0.61 3.84 -10.18
CA LEU A 51 1.95 4.10 -10.73
C LEU A 51 1.88 4.83 -12.07
N LYS A 52 0.96 4.43 -12.97
CA LYS A 52 0.75 5.12 -14.25
C LYS A 52 0.33 6.58 -14.02
N GLN A 53 -0.56 6.83 -13.06
CA GLN A 53 -0.99 8.19 -12.72
C GLN A 53 0.17 9.03 -12.20
N LEU A 54 1.00 8.48 -11.30
CA LEU A 54 2.19 9.18 -10.81
C LEU A 54 3.19 9.49 -11.93
N GLU A 55 3.40 8.57 -12.86
CA GLU A 55 4.25 8.80 -14.02
C GLU A 55 3.71 9.97 -14.86
N ASN A 56 2.40 10.00 -15.14
CA ASN A 56 1.77 11.09 -15.87
C ASN A 56 1.98 12.44 -15.17
N VAL A 57 1.80 12.51 -13.85
CA VAL A 57 2.05 13.73 -13.07
C VAL A 57 3.50 14.20 -13.21
N ILE A 58 4.46 13.28 -13.16
CA ILE A 58 5.88 13.60 -13.34
C ILE A 58 6.15 14.12 -14.76
N GLN A 59 5.54 13.52 -15.78
CA GLN A 59 5.72 13.98 -17.17
C GLN A 59 5.12 15.37 -17.40
N MET A 60 3.93 15.63 -16.85
CA MET A 60 3.30 16.96 -16.90
C MET A 60 4.19 18.02 -16.25
N ALA A 61 4.67 17.76 -15.02
CA ALA A 61 5.56 18.67 -14.32
C ALA A 61 6.87 18.93 -15.10
N ARG A 62 7.40 17.94 -15.81
CA ARG A 62 8.60 18.12 -16.67
C ARG A 62 8.30 18.95 -17.92
N ALA A 63 7.13 18.80 -18.52
CA ALA A 63 6.72 19.55 -19.70
C ALA A 63 6.47 21.04 -19.39
N GLU A 64 5.95 21.35 -18.20
CA GLU A 64 5.71 22.74 -17.75
C GLU A 64 7.00 23.51 -17.40
N ASN A 65 8.07 22.80 -17.03
CA ASN A 65 9.37 23.40 -16.70
C ASN A 65 10.30 23.56 -17.91
N LYS A 66 9.79 23.33 -19.13
CA LYS A 66 10.55 23.40 -20.39
C LYS A 66 10.05 24.56 -21.25
#